data_AF-A0A927RCG4-F1
#
_entry.id   AF-A0A927RCG4-F1
#
_cell.length_a   1.000
_cell.length_b   1.000
_cell.length_c   1.000
_cell.angle_alpha   90.00
_cell.angle_beta   90.00
_cell.angle_gamma   90.00
#
_symmetry.space_group_name_H-M   'P 1'
#
loop_
_entity.id
_entity.type
_entity.pdbx_description
1 polymer ?
#
loop_
_entity_poly.entity_id
_entity_poly.type
_entity_poly.pdbx_seq_one_letter_code
_entity_poly.pdbx_strand_id
1 'polypeptide(L)'
;MSDRARRGLPRPTGVRIAGDRYQWLHAWRFCMRVVNEQRTHNTPNPGTAVGVEADDAGNIDDVVYYRAAPPNDYAQIKYAVDARTPVNLEYLTGNDLLKKLVCSHRQVARNGVRVRVALITNRAIDPADLLLRDRDARDGRLVPRAAQGGPKSHRGLARKQWAETAGVTEAELLAFFEDFYLETSEDVVSLRREVSLLMTANGLQSDDRAINAGTDWVARQVEDGRQRLSLDEIENAITMLSLRAGTPWTSISIATLSHDPMADHAQHALDWVDRMDGDDAFTKVAPKPPSSWEQLASDIEQIPGHLGAHRRLLLTGTMRQATGFKAGTVLRRVLGYEVGIRQGEQLWSSDVTTAALVPTHHSQDLGLGGDPALVVSVTTDATDAVVNWIERAGITVGRVHTALPEGGQVGPGSVPDPETASSLAIGIRDLARQIAAPTGTLHVFLAGPLGLAVLLGHHWNRVMPTFVYEHLGTTEYVQAFRVSA
;
A
#
# COMPACT_ATOMS: atom_id res chain seq x y z
N MET A 1 -4.20 -12.40 31.18
CA MET A 1 -2.73 -12.35 31.00
C MET A 1 -2.05 -13.73 31.20
N SER A 2 -2.67 -14.82 30.74
CA SER A 2 -2.15 -16.19 30.90
C SER A 2 -2.60 -17.00 29.68
N ASP A 3 -1.73 -17.07 28.66
CA ASP A 3 -1.60 -18.20 27.70
C ASP A 3 -0.53 -17.91 26.62
N ARG A 4 -0.16 -16.64 26.40
CA ARG A 4 0.89 -16.27 25.42
C ARG A 4 2.33 -16.65 25.83
N ALA A 5 2.57 -17.03 27.09
CA ALA A 5 3.91 -17.26 27.64
C ALA A 5 4.43 -18.72 27.54
N ARG A 6 3.74 -19.62 26.82
CA ARG A 6 4.17 -21.03 26.66
C ARG A 6 4.18 -21.55 25.22
N ARG A 7 4.39 -20.70 24.22
CA ARG A 7 4.76 -21.21 22.89
C ARG A 7 6.25 -21.54 22.90
N GLY A 8 6.58 -22.81 23.11
CA GLY A 8 7.92 -23.33 22.88
C GLY A 8 8.34 -23.12 21.41
N LEU A 9 9.64 -23.17 21.14
CA LEU A 9 10.16 -23.07 19.78
C LEU A 9 9.46 -24.10 18.88
N PRO A 10 9.06 -23.73 17.65
CA PRO A 10 8.44 -24.67 16.72
C PRO A 10 9.36 -25.88 16.50
N ARG A 11 8.78 -27.09 16.47
CA ARG A 11 9.53 -28.30 16.10
C ARG A 11 10.06 -28.16 14.66
N PRO A 12 11.15 -28.86 14.27
CA PRO A 12 11.72 -28.76 12.92
C PRO A 12 10.70 -28.94 11.78
N THR A 13 9.77 -29.89 11.94
CA THR A 13 8.66 -30.09 10.98
C THR A 13 7.75 -28.86 10.86
N GLY A 14 7.47 -28.19 11.97
CA GLY A 14 6.67 -26.97 11.99
C GLY A 14 7.39 -25.77 11.35
N VAL A 15 8.71 -25.69 11.51
CA VAL A 15 9.55 -24.70 10.81
C VAL A 15 9.48 -24.90 9.30
N ARG A 16 9.59 -26.15 8.83
CA ARG A 16 9.49 -26.49 7.41
C ARG A 16 8.13 -26.11 6.83
N ILE A 17 7.04 -26.56 7.47
CA ILE A 17 5.66 -26.25 7.02
C ILE A 17 5.42 -24.74 6.97
N ALA A 18 5.94 -23.98 7.94
CA ALA A 18 5.83 -22.52 7.92
C ALA A 18 6.59 -21.89 6.74
N GLY A 19 7.76 -22.43 6.39
CA GLY A 19 8.52 -22.03 5.21
C GLY A 19 7.78 -22.32 3.91
N ASP A 20 7.25 -23.55 3.75
CA ASP A 20 6.50 -23.97 2.57
C ASP A 20 5.25 -23.09 2.39
N ARG A 21 4.49 -22.84 3.46
CA ARG A 21 3.32 -21.93 3.42
C ARG A 21 3.69 -20.49 3.07
N TYR A 22 4.86 -20.01 3.50
CA TYR A 22 5.34 -18.67 3.14
C TYR A 22 5.67 -18.58 1.64
N GLN A 23 6.32 -19.61 1.08
CA GLN A 23 6.57 -19.73 -0.36
C GLN A 23 5.26 -19.80 -1.17
N TRP A 24 4.30 -20.63 -0.75
CA TRP A 24 3.02 -20.75 -1.45
C TRP A 24 2.16 -19.48 -1.38
N LEU A 25 2.26 -18.72 -0.29
CA LEU A 25 1.60 -17.42 -0.19
C LEU A 25 2.19 -16.41 -1.19
N HIS A 26 3.50 -16.43 -1.39
CA HIS A 26 4.16 -15.66 -2.45
C HIS A 26 3.76 -16.11 -3.84
N ALA A 27 3.70 -17.41 -4.11
CA ALA A 27 3.18 -17.93 -5.38
C ALA A 27 1.74 -17.45 -5.63
N TRP A 28 0.88 -17.44 -4.59
CA TRP A 28 -0.46 -16.89 -4.69
C TRP A 28 -0.48 -15.37 -4.91
N ARG A 29 0.43 -14.60 -4.28
CA ARG A 29 0.67 -13.16 -4.57
C ARG A 29 0.92 -12.95 -6.05
N PHE A 30 1.84 -13.72 -6.63
CA PHE A 30 2.14 -13.65 -8.06
C PHE A 30 0.96 -14.08 -8.94
N CYS A 31 0.15 -15.07 -8.54
CA CYS A 31 -1.07 -15.42 -9.26
C CYS A 31 -2.05 -14.24 -9.31
N MET A 32 -2.22 -13.53 -8.20
CA MET A 32 -3.06 -12.34 -8.15
C MET A 32 -2.51 -11.19 -8.99
N ARG A 33 -1.19 -11.06 -9.10
CA ARG A 33 -0.54 -10.11 -10.02
C ARG A 33 -0.81 -10.44 -11.48
N VAL A 34 -0.69 -11.71 -11.88
CA VAL A 34 -1.03 -12.16 -13.25
C VAL A 34 -2.47 -11.74 -13.59
N VAL A 35 -3.43 -12.06 -12.72
CA VAL A 35 -4.84 -11.71 -12.92
C VAL A 35 -5.04 -10.19 -12.97
N ASN A 36 -4.35 -9.43 -12.13
CA ASN A 36 -4.48 -7.98 -12.09
C ASN A 36 -3.97 -7.34 -13.37
N GLU A 37 -2.73 -7.63 -13.77
CA GLU A 37 -2.09 -7.06 -14.96
C GLU A 37 -2.86 -7.40 -16.24
N GLN A 38 -3.43 -8.61 -16.33
CA GLN A 38 -4.25 -9.02 -17.46
C GLN A 38 -5.59 -8.29 -17.56
N ARG A 39 -6.17 -7.88 -16.43
CA ARG A 39 -7.47 -7.20 -16.40
C ARG A 39 -7.35 -5.68 -16.52
N THR A 40 -6.31 -5.10 -15.94
CA THR A 40 -6.11 -3.64 -15.91
C THR A 40 -5.35 -3.13 -17.12
N HIS A 41 -4.54 -3.98 -17.76
CA HIS A 41 -3.59 -3.56 -18.80
C HIS A 41 -2.68 -2.41 -18.36
N ASN A 42 -2.38 -2.33 -17.05
CA ASN A 42 -1.53 -1.29 -16.45
C ASN A 42 -0.04 -1.47 -16.76
N THR A 43 0.36 -2.59 -17.38
CA THR A 43 1.73 -2.89 -17.77
C THR A 43 1.82 -3.29 -19.24
N PRO A 44 2.83 -2.83 -19.99
CA PRO A 44 3.06 -3.25 -21.38
C PRO A 44 3.58 -4.70 -21.49
N ASN A 45 4.02 -5.31 -20.38
CA ASN A 45 4.56 -6.67 -20.35
C ASN A 45 3.94 -7.49 -19.22
N PRO A 46 2.68 -7.92 -19.38
CA PRO A 46 1.92 -8.57 -18.32
C PRO A 46 2.41 -9.98 -18.03
N GLY A 47 2.16 -10.44 -16.81
CA GLY A 47 2.31 -11.83 -16.41
C GLY A 47 1.37 -12.75 -17.19
N THR A 48 1.81 -13.98 -17.43
CA THR A 48 1.09 -15.01 -18.19
C THR A 48 0.95 -16.32 -17.43
N ALA A 49 1.86 -16.60 -16.49
CA ALA A 49 1.84 -17.78 -15.65
C ALA A 49 2.71 -17.58 -14.40
N VAL A 50 2.54 -18.47 -13.42
CA VAL A 50 3.39 -18.58 -12.24
C VAL A 50 4.00 -19.97 -12.17
N GLY A 51 5.32 -20.05 -12.08
CA GLY A 51 6.05 -21.27 -11.79
C GLY A 51 6.23 -21.43 -10.28
N VAL A 52 6.18 -22.67 -9.79
CA VAL A 52 6.50 -23.03 -8.41
C VAL A 52 7.38 -24.28 -8.45
N GLU A 53 8.58 -24.22 -7.89
CA GLU A 53 9.60 -25.29 -8.00
C GLU A 53 9.88 -25.68 -9.47
N ALA A 54 10.22 -24.69 -10.30
CA ALA A 54 10.36 -24.86 -11.75
C ALA A 54 11.72 -25.47 -12.19
N ASP A 55 11.69 -26.63 -12.85
CA ASP A 55 12.88 -27.41 -13.24
C ASP A 55 13.95 -26.65 -14.06
N ASP A 56 13.56 -25.65 -14.85
CA ASP A 56 14.45 -24.95 -15.79
C ASP A 56 15.22 -23.76 -15.18
N ALA A 57 14.98 -23.44 -13.91
CA ALA A 57 15.48 -22.22 -13.26
C ALA A 57 16.68 -22.45 -12.31
N GLY A 58 17.13 -23.68 -12.09
CA GLY A 58 18.28 -23.95 -11.22
C GLY A 58 17.94 -23.77 -9.73
N ASN A 59 18.62 -22.85 -9.03
CA ASN A 59 18.36 -22.55 -7.61
C ASN A 59 17.71 -21.16 -7.43
N ILE A 60 16.85 -20.76 -8.36
CA ILE A 60 16.04 -19.53 -8.30
C ILE A 60 14.60 -19.84 -8.75
N ASP A 61 14.16 -21.05 -8.42
CA ASP A 61 13.00 -21.74 -8.97
C ASP A 61 11.84 -21.85 -7.98
N ASP A 62 12.02 -21.44 -6.72
CA ASP A 62 10.97 -21.51 -5.69
C ASP A 62 9.67 -20.89 -6.22
N VAL A 63 9.75 -19.70 -6.84
CA VAL A 63 8.66 -19.08 -7.60
C VAL A 63 9.19 -18.35 -8.82
N VAL A 64 8.54 -18.53 -9.98
CA VAL A 64 8.86 -17.83 -11.23
C VAL A 64 7.65 -17.06 -11.74
N TYR A 65 7.79 -15.77 -11.99
CA TYR A 65 6.77 -14.95 -12.65
C TYR A 65 7.05 -14.88 -14.15
N TYR A 66 6.26 -15.60 -14.94
CA TYR A 66 6.42 -15.63 -16.39
C TYR A 66 5.70 -14.44 -17.03
N ARG A 67 6.43 -13.66 -17.82
CA ARG A 67 5.88 -12.51 -18.56
C ARG A 67 5.62 -12.84 -20.02
N ALA A 68 4.83 -12.00 -20.69
CA ALA A 68 4.56 -12.12 -22.13
C ALA A 68 5.84 -12.00 -22.97
N ALA A 69 6.79 -11.18 -22.53
CA ALA A 69 8.15 -11.11 -23.06
C ALA A 69 9.16 -11.08 -21.90
N PRO A 70 10.41 -11.56 -22.10
CA PRO A 70 11.46 -11.40 -21.10
C PRO A 70 11.67 -9.92 -20.69
N PRO A 71 12.13 -9.64 -19.47
CA PRO A 71 12.60 -10.59 -18.46
C PRO A 71 11.46 -11.30 -17.70
N ASN A 72 11.63 -12.60 -17.43
CA ASN A 72 10.85 -13.27 -16.37
C ASN A 72 11.47 -12.92 -15.00
N ASP A 73 10.64 -12.92 -13.96
CA ASP A 73 11.12 -12.66 -12.60
C ASP A 73 11.27 -14.00 -11.86
N TYR A 74 12.49 -14.30 -11.40
CA TYR A 74 12.83 -15.51 -10.67
C TYR A 74 13.04 -15.16 -9.20
N ALA A 75 12.35 -15.84 -8.29
CA ALA A 75 12.41 -15.56 -6.86
C ALA A 75 12.90 -16.78 -6.09
N GLN A 76 13.98 -16.59 -5.33
CA GLN A 76 14.37 -17.49 -4.25
C GLN A 76 13.76 -17.00 -2.95
N ILE A 77 12.96 -17.83 -2.30
CA ILE A 77 12.22 -17.50 -1.09
C ILE A 77 12.89 -18.17 0.12
N LYS A 78 13.14 -17.38 1.16
CA LYS A 78 13.75 -17.85 2.40
C LYS A 78 12.96 -17.36 3.61
N TYR A 79 12.39 -18.31 4.34
CA TYR A 79 11.68 -18.04 5.58
C TYR A 79 12.54 -18.34 6.81
N ALA A 80 12.42 -17.50 7.83
CA ALA A 80 13.00 -17.71 9.15
C ALA A 80 11.93 -17.59 10.23
N VAL A 81 11.91 -18.55 11.16
CA VAL A 81 11.01 -18.49 12.33
C VAL A 81 11.46 -17.50 13.40
N ASP A 82 12.71 -17.04 13.32
CA ASP A 82 13.28 -16.05 14.21
C ASP A 82 14.12 -15.00 13.45
N ALA A 83 14.28 -13.85 14.08
CA ALA A 83 14.98 -12.69 13.50
C ALA A 83 16.46 -12.61 13.89
N ARG A 84 17.08 -13.70 14.39
CA ARG A 84 18.43 -13.63 14.99
C ARG A 84 19.56 -13.48 13.97
N THR A 85 19.37 -14.01 12.76
CA THR A 85 20.37 -13.93 11.70
C THR A 85 19.91 -12.92 10.66
N PRO A 86 20.59 -11.78 10.51
CA PRO A 86 20.30 -10.84 9.44
C PRO A 86 20.85 -11.35 8.10
N VAL A 87 20.40 -10.73 7.01
CA VAL A 87 20.98 -10.92 5.67
C VAL A 87 22.28 -10.12 5.60
N ASN A 88 23.40 -10.82 5.40
CA ASN A 88 24.74 -10.29 5.16
C ASN A 88 25.52 -11.27 4.28
N LEU A 89 26.78 -10.97 3.99
CA LEU A 89 27.64 -11.91 3.26
C LEU A 89 27.61 -13.30 3.91
N GLU A 90 27.86 -13.47 5.21
CA GLU A 90 27.88 -14.79 5.88
C GLU A 90 26.58 -15.59 5.67
N TYR A 91 25.43 -14.94 5.77
CA TYR A 91 24.16 -15.57 5.45
C TYR A 91 24.08 -16.02 3.98
N LEU A 92 24.53 -15.17 3.06
CA LEU A 92 24.55 -15.45 1.63
C LEU A 92 25.60 -16.50 1.24
N THR A 93 26.66 -16.68 2.03
CA THR A 93 27.63 -17.77 1.83
C THR A 93 27.17 -19.08 2.48
N GLY A 94 26.27 -18.99 3.48
CA GLY A 94 25.60 -20.14 4.06
C GLY A 94 24.92 -21.01 2.98
N ASN A 95 25.25 -22.30 2.96
CA ASN A 95 24.79 -23.27 1.95
C ASN A 95 25.05 -22.84 0.49
N ASP A 96 26.09 -22.03 0.25
CA ASP A 96 26.50 -21.50 -1.07
C ASP A 96 25.40 -20.68 -1.79
N LEU A 97 24.52 -19.99 -1.06
CA LEU A 97 23.38 -19.30 -1.64
C LEU A 97 23.78 -18.27 -2.72
N LEU A 98 24.72 -17.36 -2.44
CA LEU A 98 25.19 -16.36 -3.40
C LEU A 98 25.73 -17.01 -4.67
N LYS A 99 26.59 -18.02 -4.51
CA LYS A 99 27.17 -18.77 -5.62
C LYS A 99 26.07 -19.44 -6.46
N LYS A 100 25.08 -20.07 -5.82
CA LYS A 100 23.92 -20.69 -6.48
C LYS A 100 23.08 -19.67 -7.24
N LEU A 101 22.81 -18.50 -6.66
CA LEU A 101 22.07 -17.42 -7.31
C LEU A 101 22.81 -16.93 -8.56
N VAL A 102 24.12 -16.65 -8.45
CA VAL A 102 24.95 -16.20 -9.58
C VAL A 102 25.06 -17.27 -10.67
N CYS A 103 25.25 -18.53 -10.29
CA CYS A 103 25.27 -19.65 -11.25
C CYS A 103 23.93 -19.82 -11.97
N SER A 104 22.81 -19.68 -11.25
CA SER A 104 21.48 -19.81 -11.84
C SER A 104 21.16 -18.63 -12.75
N HIS A 105 21.49 -17.40 -12.34
CA HIS A 105 21.44 -16.20 -13.20
C HIS A 105 22.18 -16.42 -14.53
N ARG A 106 23.42 -16.92 -14.48
CA ARG A 106 24.18 -17.25 -15.70
C ARG A 106 23.49 -18.27 -16.58
N GLN A 107 22.75 -19.22 -16.00
CA GLN A 107 22.02 -20.24 -16.74
C GLN A 107 20.76 -19.67 -17.41
N VAL A 108 19.98 -18.87 -16.69
CA VAL A 108 18.74 -18.30 -17.23
C VAL A 108 18.99 -17.10 -18.16
N ALA A 109 20.08 -16.36 -17.96
CA ALA A 109 20.50 -15.26 -18.81
C ALA A 109 21.32 -15.71 -20.04
N ARG A 110 21.43 -17.03 -20.28
CA ARG A 110 22.10 -17.56 -21.48
C ARG A 110 21.50 -16.93 -22.74
N ASN A 111 22.36 -16.67 -23.72
CA ASN A 111 22.00 -16.05 -25.01
C ASN A 111 21.53 -14.58 -24.90
N GLY A 112 21.84 -13.88 -23.80
CA GLY A 112 21.55 -12.46 -23.64
C GLY A 112 20.09 -12.15 -23.29
N VAL A 113 19.33 -13.16 -22.85
CA VAL A 113 17.98 -12.96 -22.30
C VAL A 113 18.10 -12.18 -21.00
N ARG A 114 17.41 -11.04 -20.91
CA ARG A 114 17.32 -10.30 -19.64
C ARG A 114 16.50 -11.12 -18.64
N VAL A 115 16.90 -11.09 -17.37
CA VAL A 115 16.20 -11.75 -16.27
C VAL A 115 16.15 -10.83 -15.07
N ARG A 116 15.17 -11.04 -14.18
CA ARG A 116 15.19 -10.47 -12.83
C ARG A 116 15.35 -11.60 -11.84
N VAL A 117 16.29 -11.47 -10.91
CA VAL A 117 16.50 -12.45 -9.82
C VAL A 117 16.25 -11.75 -8.49
N ALA A 118 15.32 -12.28 -7.70
CA ALA A 118 14.99 -11.75 -6.38
C ALA A 118 15.35 -12.77 -5.29
N LEU A 119 15.95 -12.29 -4.20
CA LEU A 119 15.96 -13.00 -2.93
C LEU A 119 14.90 -12.37 -2.02
N ILE A 120 13.86 -13.15 -1.70
CA ILE A 120 12.74 -12.73 -0.87
C ILE A 120 12.83 -13.39 0.49
N THR A 121 12.83 -12.59 1.56
CA THR A 121 12.94 -13.11 2.93
C THR A 121 12.34 -12.20 3.98
N ASN A 122 11.87 -12.79 5.07
CA ASN A 122 11.42 -12.06 6.26
C ASN A 122 12.58 -11.65 7.19
N ARG A 123 13.84 -11.92 6.83
CA ARG A 123 15.02 -11.46 7.58
C ARG A 123 15.33 -10.00 7.25
N ALA A 124 15.75 -9.24 8.26
CA ALA A 124 16.28 -7.90 8.07
C ALA A 124 17.73 -7.94 7.54
N ILE A 125 18.17 -6.87 6.91
CA ILE A 125 19.55 -6.70 6.48
C ILE A 125 20.45 -6.32 7.67
N ASP A 126 21.69 -6.79 7.64
CA ASP A 126 22.73 -6.37 8.57
C ASP A 126 23.17 -4.93 8.24
N PRO A 127 22.98 -3.95 9.15
CA PRO A 127 23.40 -2.57 8.90
C PRO A 127 24.93 -2.41 8.78
N ALA A 128 25.72 -3.40 9.21
CA ALA A 128 27.16 -3.40 9.05
C ALA A 128 27.63 -3.85 7.66
N ASP A 129 26.77 -4.52 6.87
CA ASP A 129 27.14 -4.98 5.53
C ASP A 129 27.19 -3.81 4.54
N LEU A 130 28.41 -3.49 4.07
CA LEU A 130 28.69 -2.31 3.25
C LEU A 130 27.99 -2.32 1.89
N LEU A 131 27.64 -3.48 1.34
CA LEU A 131 26.96 -3.56 0.06
C LEU A 131 25.43 -3.50 0.25
N LEU A 132 24.92 -4.13 1.30
CA LEU A 132 23.48 -4.23 1.55
C LEU A 132 22.86 -2.99 2.22
N ARG A 133 23.61 -2.33 3.12
CA ARG A 133 23.08 -1.21 3.90
C ARG A 133 22.69 0.00 3.05
N ASP A 134 23.37 0.18 1.91
CA ASP A 134 23.19 1.30 1.00
C ASP A 134 22.32 0.93 -0.22
N ARG A 135 21.60 -0.20 -0.17
CA ARG A 135 20.65 -0.59 -1.24
C ARG A 135 19.59 0.50 -1.42
N ASP A 136 19.04 0.59 -2.62
CA ASP A 136 17.91 1.47 -2.86
C ASP A 136 16.67 0.92 -2.15
N ALA A 137 16.08 1.71 -1.25
CA ALA A 137 14.91 1.29 -0.47
C ALA A 137 13.63 1.21 -1.33
N ARG A 138 13.62 1.81 -2.53
CA ARG A 138 12.45 1.88 -3.42
C ARG A 138 12.31 0.61 -4.26
N ASP A 139 13.42 0.06 -4.74
CA ASP A 139 13.41 -1.11 -5.62
C ASP A 139 14.26 -2.30 -5.13
N GLY A 140 14.95 -2.15 -3.99
CA GLY A 140 15.75 -3.23 -3.38
C GLY A 140 17.06 -3.54 -4.10
N ARG A 141 17.49 -2.72 -5.08
CA ARG A 141 18.71 -2.97 -5.86
C ARG A 141 19.96 -2.51 -5.13
N LEU A 142 21.06 -3.22 -5.38
CA LEU A 142 22.37 -2.88 -4.84
C LEU A 142 23.10 -1.82 -5.69
N VAL A 143 22.91 -1.84 -7.00
CA VAL A 143 23.48 -0.84 -7.92
C VAL A 143 22.53 0.35 -8.10
N PRO A 144 23.05 1.58 -8.29
CA PRO A 144 24.46 1.92 -8.57
C PRO A 144 25.35 2.03 -7.33
N ARG A 145 24.80 2.01 -6.11
CA ARG A 145 25.54 2.29 -4.87
C ARG A 145 26.67 1.30 -4.65
N ALA A 146 26.41 0.00 -4.79
CA ALA A 146 27.39 -1.06 -4.66
C ALA A 146 28.59 -0.89 -5.62
N ALA A 147 28.39 -0.31 -6.82
CA ALA A 147 29.42 -0.11 -7.83
C ALA A 147 30.36 1.08 -7.56
N GLN A 148 30.01 1.99 -6.64
CA GLN A 148 30.82 3.19 -6.40
C GLN A 148 32.16 2.84 -5.70
N GLY A 149 33.16 3.69 -5.92
CA GLY A 149 34.48 3.56 -5.29
C GLY A 149 35.42 2.59 -6.02
N GLY A 150 36.71 2.92 -6.05
CA GLY A 150 37.74 2.11 -6.70
C GLY A 150 38.10 0.82 -5.92
N PRO A 151 38.93 -0.07 -6.50
CA PRO A 151 39.24 -1.39 -5.93
C PRO A 151 39.84 -1.39 -4.53
N LYS A 152 40.50 -0.30 -4.12
CA LYS A 152 41.11 -0.14 -2.78
C LYS A 152 40.17 0.46 -1.73
N SER A 153 38.97 0.92 -2.12
CA SER A 153 37.99 1.45 -1.18
C SER A 153 37.37 0.32 -0.33
N HIS A 154 36.80 0.65 0.84
CA HIS A 154 36.10 -0.35 1.66
C HIS A 154 35.01 -1.09 0.87
N ARG A 155 34.28 -0.37 0.00
CA ARG A 155 33.25 -0.97 -0.87
C ARG A 155 33.87 -1.85 -1.97
N GLY A 156 34.99 -1.44 -2.56
CA GLY A 156 35.75 -2.26 -3.52
C GLY A 156 36.28 -3.56 -2.90
N LEU A 157 36.78 -3.50 -1.67
CA LEU A 157 37.20 -4.70 -0.92
C LEU A 157 36.01 -5.62 -0.60
N ALA A 158 34.87 -5.07 -0.20
CA ALA A 158 33.64 -5.84 0.02
C ALA A 158 33.17 -6.53 -1.27
N ARG A 159 33.15 -5.83 -2.42
CA ARG A 159 32.82 -6.44 -3.72
C ARG A 159 33.78 -7.56 -4.08
N LYS A 160 35.09 -7.36 -3.87
CA LYS A 160 36.09 -8.39 -4.10
C LYS A 160 35.81 -9.64 -3.27
N GLN A 161 35.50 -9.48 -1.98
CA GLN A 161 35.18 -10.60 -1.09
C GLN A 161 33.91 -11.36 -1.51
N TRP A 162 32.85 -10.62 -1.90
CA TRP A 162 31.63 -11.22 -2.44
C TRP A 162 31.90 -11.99 -3.74
N ALA A 163 32.71 -11.43 -4.64
CA ALA A 163 33.07 -12.06 -5.91
C ALA A 163 33.88 -13.35 -5.69
N GLU A 164 34.88 -13.30 -4.80
CA GLU A 164 35.66 -14.47 -4.39
C GLU A 164 34.77 -15.57 -3.82
N THR A 165 33.80 -15.22 -2.97
CA THR A 165 32.92 -16.23 -2.38
C THR A 165 31.91 -16.80 -3.36
N ALA A 166 31.41 -15.97 -4.28
CA ALA A 166 30.57 -16.42 -5.38
C ALA A 166 31.36 -17.24 -6.43
N GLY A 167 32.70 -17.21 -6.38
CA GLY A 167 33.56 -17.88 -7.37
C GLY A 167 33.52 -17.21 -8.74
N VAL A 168 33.38 -15.89 -8.79
CA VAL A 168 33.27 -15.08 -10.03
C VAL A 168 34.20 -13.88 -9.98
N THR A 169 34.38 -13.20 -11.11
CA THR A 169 35.09 -11.91 -11.15
C THR A 169 34.22 -10.78 -10.60
N GLU A 170 34.86 -9.69 -10.15
CA GLU A 170 34.11 -8.49 -9.69
C GLU A 170 33.20 -7.92 -10.78
N ALA A 171 33.62 -7.97 -12.04
CA ALA A 171 32.80 -7.53 -13.18
C ALA A 171 31.55 -8.39 -13.37
N GLU A 172 31.68 -9.71 -13.25
CA GLU A 172 30.54 -10.63 -13.33
C GLU A 172 29.59 -10.48 -12.14
N LEU A 173 30.11 -10.23 -10.93
CA LEU A 173 29.28 -9.93 -9.77
C LEU A 173 28.47 -8.64 -9.98
N LEU A 174 29.09 -7.58 -10.50
CA LEU A 174 28.40 -6.32 -10.79
C LEU A 174 27.33 -6.49 -11.87
N ALA A 175 27.61 -7.27 -12.92
CA ALA A 175 26.61 -7.62 -13.93
C ALA A 175 25.42 -8.39 -13.31
N PHE A 176 25.67 -9.32 -12.39
CA PHE A 176 24.60 -9.95 -11.62
C PHE A 176 23.81 -8.95 -10.76
N PHE A 177 24.48 -8.01 -10.10
CA PHE A 177 23.79 -6.98 -9.29
C PHE A 177 22.87 -6.06 -10.09
N GLU A 178 23.08 -5.92 -11.39
CA GLU A 178 22.15 -5.18 -12.25
C GLU A 178 20.77 -5.87 -12.31
N ASP A 179 20.75 -7.20 -12.26
CA ASP A 179 19.53 -8.02 -12.35
C ASP A 179 19.06 -8.55 -10.97
N PHE A 180 19.82 -8.28 -9.89
CA PHE A 180 19.55 -8.81 -8.55
C PHE A 180 18.80 -7.83 -7.64
N TYR A 181 17.74 -8.35 -7.01
CA TYR A 181 16.81 -7.62 -6.16
C TYR A 181 16.72 -8.27 -4.78
N LEU A 182 16.61 -7.45 -3.73
CA LEU A 182 16.46 -7.91 -2.36
C LEU A 182 15.15 -7.41 -1.75
N GLU A 183 14.20 -8.33 -1.60
CA GLU A 183 12.93 -8.09 -0.90
C GLU A 183 13.10 -8.66 0.51
N THR A 184 13.51 -7.80 1.46
CA THR A 184 13.87 -8.18 2.83
C THR A 184 12.89 -7.61 3.85
N SER A 185 12.90 -8.15 5.06
CA SER A 185 11.98 -7.78 6.16
C SER A 185 10.50 -7.98 5.81
N GLU A 186 10.19 -8.81 4.81
CA GLU A 186 8.81 -9.08 4.41
C GLU A 186 8.20 -10.15 5.30
N ASP A 187 7.59 -9.71 6.40
CA ASP A 187 6.92 -10.62 7.32
C ASP A 187 5.57 -11.14 6.75
N VAL A 188 5.10 -12.25 7.31
CA VAL A 188 3.86 -12.93 6.86
C VAL A 188 2.64 -12.00 6.94
N VAL A 189 2.57 -11.12 7.94
CA VAL A 189 1.42 -10.21 8.11
C VAL A 189 1.42 -9.16 7.00
N SER A 190 2.58 -8.57 6.71
CA SER A 190 2.74 -7.62 5.61
C SER A 190 2.40 -8.25 4.26
N LEU A 191 2.90 -9.47 3.99
CA LEU A 191 2.60 -10.22 2.77
C LEU A 191 1.10 -10.54 2.65
N ARG A 192 0.45 -10.99 3.73
CA ARG A 192 -1.01 -11.25 3.72
C ARG A 192 -1.80 -9.99 3.42
N ARG A 193 -1.40 -8.84 3.96
CA ARG A 193 -2.03 -7.55 3.66
C ARG A 193 -1.90 -7.19 2.18
N GLU A 194 -0.73 -7.39 1.59
CA GLU A 194 -0.51 -7.17 0.16
C GLU A 194 -1.39 -8.08 -0.70
N VAL A 195 -1.40 -9.38 -0.41
CA VAL A 195 -2.27 -10.35 -1.09
C VAL A 195 -3.75 -9.98 -0.94
N SER A 196 -4.17 -9.56 0.25
CA SER A 196 -5.54 -9.08 0.51
C SER A 196 -5.90 -7.89 -0.38
N LEU A 197 -4.98 -6.92 -0.55
CA LEU A 197 -5.16 -5.76 -1.43
C LEU A 197 -5.25 -6.17 -2.90
N LEU A 198 -4.37 -7.06 -3.37
CA LEU A 198 -4.42 -7.58 -4.75
C LEU A 198 -5.72 -8.37 -5.02
N MET A 199 -6.15 -9.20 -4.07
CA MET A 199 -7.43 -9.91 -4.15
C MET A 199 -8.60 -8.92 -4.22
N THR A 200 -8.59 -7.88 -3.38
CA THR A 200 -9.58 -6.80 -3.41
C THR A 200 -9.61 -6.12 -4.78
N ALA A 201 -8.44 -5.73 -5.31
CA ALA A 201 -8.30 -5.11 -6.62
C ALA A 201 -8.82 -6.01 -7.75
N ASN A 202 -8.66 -7.32 -7.62
CA ASN A 202 -9.21 -8.30 -8.56
C ASN A 202 -10.71 -8.60 -8.36
N GLY A 203 -11.42 -7.88 -7.48
CA GLY A 203 -12.84 -8.10 -7.21
C GLY A 203 -13.12 -9.41 -6.47
N LEU A 204 -12.14 -9.89 -5.70
CA LEU A 204 -12.22 -11.15 -4.95
C LEU A 204 -12.46 -10.90 -3.46
N GLN A 205 -12.99 -11.92 -2.78
CA GLN A 205 -12.97 -12.02 -1.33
C GLN A 205 -11.51 -11.98 -0.87
N SER A 206 -11.25 -11.22 0.19
CA SER A 206 -9.89 -10.89 0.61
C SER A 206 -9.64 -11.13 2.10
N ASP A 207 -10.56 -11.82 2.78
CA ASP A 207 -10.40 -12.18 4.18
C ASP A 207 -9.38 -13.33 4.36
N ASP A 208 -9.04 -13.63 5.61
CA ASP A 208 -8.05 -14.65 5.92
C ASP A 208 -8.42 -16.04 5.37
N ARG A 209 -9.70 -16.37 5.29
CA ARG A 209 -10.19 -17.64 4.75
C ARG A 209 -9.95 -17.70 3.25
N ALA A 210 -10.25 -16.63 2.52
CA ALA A 210 -10.03 -16.51 1.09
C ALA A 210 -8.53 -16.61 0.72
N ILE A 211 -7.66 -15.91 1.48
CA ILE A 211 -6.20 -15.97 1.29
C ILE A 211 -5.68 -17.38 1.55
N ASN A 212 -6.15 -18.03 2.61
CA ASN A 212 -5.76 -19.41 2.93
C ASN A 212 -6.23 -20.39 1.85
N ALA A 213 -7.45 -20.24 1.33
CA ALA A 213 -7.97 -21.09 0.26
C ALA A 213 -7.11 -21.03 -1.02
N GLY A 214 -6.65 -19.83 -1.40
CA GLY A 214 -5.73 -19.64 -2.52
C GLY A 214 -4.34 -20.25 -2.27
N THR A 215 -3.80 -20.02 -1.07
CA THR A 215 -2.50 -20.59 -0.65
C THR A 215 -2.53 -22.13 -0.63
N ASP A 216 -3.60 -22.71 -0.06
CA ASP A 216 -3.80 -24.16 0.02
C ASP A 216 -4.12 -24.76 -1.37
N TRP A 217 -4.64 -23.98 -2.33
CA TRP A 217 -4.75 -24.41 -3.72
C TRP A 217 -3.39 -24.53 -4.39
N VAL A 218 -2.49 -23.55 -4.22
CA VAL A 218 -1.11 -23.63 -4.71
C VAL A 218 -0.39 -24.85 -4.13
N ALA A 219 -0.51 -25.07 -2.82
CA ALA A 219 0.07 -26.23 -2.14
C ALA A 219 -0.33 -27.55 -2.83
N ARG A 220 -1.63 -27.72 -3.11
CA ARG A 220 -2.14 -28.90 -3.82
C ARG A 220 -1.60 -29.03 -5.24
N GLN A 221 -1.41 -27.92 -5.95
CA GLN A 221 -0.83 -27.97 -7.30
C GLN A 221 0.61 -28.50 -7.26
N VAL A 222 1.40 -28.04 -6.28
CA VAL A 222 2.77 -28.54 -6.06
C VAL A 222 2.75 -30.02 -5.67
N GLU A 223 1.88 -30.43 -4.75
CA GLU A 223 1.72 -31.83 -4.35
C GLU A 223 1.32 -32.75 -5.52
N ASP A 224 0.53 -32.24 -6.47
CA ASP A 224 0.13 -32.93 -7.70
C ASP A 224 1.21 -32.89 -8.80
N GLY A 225 2.38 -32.29 -8.52
CA GLY A 225 3.49 -32.18 -9.47
C GLY A 225 3.30 -31.11 -10.55
N ARG A 226 2.37 -30.18 -10.38
CA ARG A 226 2.20 -29.04 -11.30
C ARG A 226 3.15 -27.91 -10.93
N GLN A 227 4.15 -27.72 -11.78
CA GLN A 227 5.17 -26.68 -11.60
C GLN A 227 4.83 -25.35 -12.27
N ARG A 228 3.84 -25.29 -13.17
CA ARG A 228 3.45 -24.07 -13.89
C ARG A 228 1.93 -23.89 -13.87
N LEU A 229 1.51 -22.73 -13.39
CA LEU A 229 0.13 -22.30 -13.22
C LEU A 229 -0.18 -21.22 -14.26
N SER A 230 -0.90 -21.60 -15.31
CA SER A 230 -1.34 -20.68 -16.36
C SER A 230 -2.44 -19.72 -15.86
N LEU A 231 -2.63 -18.59 -16.56
CA LEU A 231 -3.75 -17.68 -16.30
C LEU A 231 -5.11 -18.40 -16.24
N ASP A 232 -5.37 -19.31 -17.18
CA ASP A 232 -6.63 -20.05 -17.24
C ASP A 232 -6.82 -20.95 -16.02
N GLU A 233 -5.76 -21.63 -15.55
CA GLU A 233 -5.81 -22.43 -14.32
C GLU A 233 -6.06 -21.56 -13.08
N ILE A 234 -5.45 -20.37 -13.02
CA ILE A 234 -5.64 -19.41 -11.92
C ILE A 234 -7.09 -18.89 -11.91
N GLU A 235 -7.66 -18.51 -13.06
CA GLU A 235 -9.06 -18.08 -13.19
C GLU A 235 -10.06 -19.21 -12.87
N ASN A 236 -9.73 -20.44 -13.26
CA ASN A 236 -10.50 -21.63 -12.88
C ASN A 236 -10.44 -21.88 -11.37
N ALA A 237 -9.28 -21.70 -10.74
CA ALA A 237 -9.14 -21.80 -9.29
C ALA A 237 -9.96 -20.75 -8.55
N ILE A 238 -9.93 -19.49 -8.99
CA ILE A 238 -10.77 -18.41 -8.46
C ILE A 238 -12.24 -18.79 -8.47
N THR A 239 -12.70 -19.41 -9.55
CA THR A 239 -14.08 -19.85 -9.73
C THR A 239 -14.42 -21.05 -8.84
N MET A 240 -13.60 -22.10 -8.87
CA MET A 240 -13.76 -23.31 -8.06
C MET A 240 -13.76 -23.02 -6.55
N LEU A 241 -12.88 -22.14 -6.10
CA LEU A 241 -12.76 -21.72 -4.71
C LEU A 241 -13.84 -20.71 -4.29
N SER A 242 -14.72 -20.30 -5.22
CA SER A 242 -15.79 -19.32 -4.99
C SER A 242 -15.28 -17.99 -4.43
N LEU A 243 -14.14 -17.51 -4.95
CA LEU A 243 -13.47 -16.31 -4.43
C LEU A 243 -14.05 -15.00 -4.99
N ARG A 244 -14.92 -15.02 -5.99
CA ARG A 244 -15.45 -13.77 -6.57
C ARG A 244 -16.36 -13.05 -5.56
N ALA A 245 -16.13 -11.74 -5.38
CA ALA A 245 -16.93 -10.87 -4.52
C ALA A 245 -17.62 -9.73 -5.30
N GLY A 246 -17.03 -9.30 -6.42
CA GLY A 246 -17.58 -8.24 -7.26
C GLY A 246 -16.77 -8.07 -8.54
N THR A 247 -16.95 -6.92 -9.20
CA THR A 247 -16.13 -6.56 -10.35
C THR A 247 -14.75 -6.05 -9.90
N PRO A 248 -13.71 -6.23 -10.74
CA PRO A 248 -12.38 -5.69 -10.47
C PRO A 248 -12.37 -4.17 -10.28
N TRP A 249 -11.36 -3.69 -9.56
CA TRP A 249 -11.07 -2.28 -9.34
C TRP A 249 -9.80 -1.88 -10.09
N THR A 250 -9.77 -0.66 -10.58
CA THR A 250 -8.53 -0.02 -11.01
C THR A 250 -7.89 0.66 -9.80
N SER A 251 -6.70 0.22 -9.40
CA SER A 251 -6.03 0.77 -8.22
C SER A 251 -5.38 2.13 -8.50
N ILE A 252 -5.45 3.05 -7.53
CA ILE A 252 -4.69 4.31 -7.50
C ILE A 252 -3.97 4.34 -6.15
N SER A 253 -2.68 4.61 -6.16
CA SER A 253 -1.89 4.72 -4.95
C SER A 253 -1.63 6.18 -4.60
N ILE A 254 -1.90 6.57 -3.35
CA ILE A 254 -1.46 7.86 -2.79
C ILE A 254 -0.76 7.60 -1.46
N ALA A 255 0.53 7.87 -1.42
CA ALA A 255 1.38 7.61 -0.26
C ALA A 255 2.02 8.92 0.23
N THR A 256 1.65 9.37 1.43
CA THR A 256 2.29 10.51 2.10
C THR A 256 2.98 10.12 3.41
N LEU A 257 2.68 8.95 3.98
CA LEU A 257 3.24 8.52 5.28
C LEU A 257 4.25 7.39 5.14
N SER A 258 3.97 6.42 4.28
CA SER A 258 4.82 5.27 3.98
C SER A 258 4.58 4.82 2.55
N HIS A 259 5.64 4.31 1.90
CA HIS A 259 5.55 3.82 0.53
C HIS A 259 4.48 2.73 0.45
N ASP A 260 3.65 2.80 -0.59
CA ASP A 260 2.56 1.86 -0.78
C ASP A 260 3.06 0.62 -1.54
N PRO A 261 2.96 -0.60 -0.99
CA PRO A 261 3.34 -1.81 -1.71
C PRO A 261 2.48 -2.04 -2.97
N MET A 262 1.29 -1.42 -3.07
CA MET A 262 0.45 -1.49 -4.27
C MET A 262 0.82 -0.47 -5.36
N ALA A 263 1.82 0.40 -5.14
CA ALA A 263 2.18 1.44 -6.11
C ALA A 263 2.52 0.86 -7.49
N ASP A 264 3.30 -0.22 -7.55
CA ASP A 264 3.70 -0.89 -8.79
C ASP A 264 2.54 -1.57 -9.54
N HIS A 265 1.41 -1.75 -8.86
CA HIS A 265 0.19 -2.33 -9.42
C HIS A 265 -0.90 -1.29 -9.68
N ALA A 266 -0.66 -0.04 -9.30
CA ALA A 266 -1.63 1.03 -9.50
C ALA A 266 -1.57 1.55 -10.94
N GLN A 267 -2.74 1.95 -11.46
CA GLN A 267 -2.84 2.67 -12.74
C GLN A 267 -2.12 4.02 -12.67
N HIS A 268 -2.11 4.62 -11.48
CA HIS A 268 -1.37 5.82 -11.18
C HIS A 268 -0.93 5.78 -9.71
N ALA A 269 0.33 6.09 -9.46
CA ALA A 269 0.91 6.12 -8.12
C ALA A 269 1.49 7.49 -7.83
N LEU A 270 1.03 8.09 -6.73
CA LEU A 270 1.53 9.34 -6.19
C LEU A 270 2.31 9.06 -4.91
N ASP A 271 3.62 8.96 -5.04
CA ASP A 271 4.53 8.75 -3.90
C ASP A 271 5.15 10.08 -3.44
N TRP A 272 4.66 10.56 -2.30
CA TRP A 272 5.04 11.80 -1.65
C TRP A 272 5.79 11.58 -0.33
N VAL A 273 6.11 10.34 0.05
CA VAL A 273 6.66 10.00 1.38
C VAL A 273 7.95 10.77 1.68
N ASP A 274 8.84 10.84 0.69
CA ASP A 274 10.11 11.57 0.79
C ASP A 274 9.94 13.09 0.73
N ARG A 275 8.77 13.57 0.35
CA ARG A 275 8.42 15.01 0.29
C ARG A 275 7.71 15.50 1.54
N MET A 276 7.41 14.61 2.50
CA MET A 276 6.80 14.96 3.78
C MET A 276 7.85 15.07 4.89
N ASP A 277 7.69 16.08 5.73
CA ASP A 277 8.53 16.36 6.90
C ASP A 277 8.19 15.41 8.04
N GLY A 278 9.21 14.82 8.66
CA GLY A 278 9.09 13.76 9.67
C GLY A 278 9.96 12.53 9.35
N ASP A 279 10.54 11.94 10.40
CA ASP A 279 11.49 10.84 10.32
C ASP A 279 10.82 9.46 10.11
N ASP A 280 9.55 9.35 10.50
CA ASP A 280 8.77 8.12 10.39
C ASP A 280 7.33 8.39 9.92
N ALA A 281 6.58 7.32 9.68
CA ALA A 281 5.20 7.40 9.20
C ALA A 281 4.26 8.18 10.14
N PHE A 282 4.55 8.20 11.44
CA PHE A 282 3.71 8.82 12.45
C PHE A 282 3.97 10.33 12.55
N THR A 283 5.23 10.72 12.42
CA THR A 283 5.69 12.11 12.48
C THR A 283 5.51 12.87 11.16
N LYS A 284 5.29 12.16 10.05
CA LYS A 284 4.95 12.77 8.75
C LYS A 284 3.60 13.49 8.79
N VAL A 285 3.60 14.83 8.85
CA VAL A 285 2.38 15.66 9.00
C VAL A 285 2.19 16.73 7.92
N ALA A 286 3.28 17.24 7.32
CA ALA A 286 3.21 18.31 6.33
C ALA A 286 4.30 18.15 5.25
N PRO A 287 4.14 18.75 4.06
CA PRO A 287 5.19 18.83 3.05
C PRO A 287 6.45 19.52 3.60
N LYS A 288 7.62 18.94 3.31
CA LYS A 288 8.92 19.55 3.62
C LYS A 288 9.36 20.45 2.46
N PRO A 289 9.87 21.67 2.73
CA PRO A 289 10.39 22.55 1.68
C PRO A 289 11.44 21.85 0.79
N PRO A 290 11.45 22.10 -0.53
CA PRO A 290 10.64 23.07 -1.26
C PRO A 290 9.23 22.57 -1.64
N SER A 291 8.84 21.37 -1.19
CA SER A 291 7.51 20.81 -1.47
C SER A 291 6.43 21.59 -0.72
N SER A 292 5.25 21.73 -1.32
CA SER A 292 4.14 22.47 -0.73
C SER A 292 2.81 21.73 -0.82
N TRP A 293 1.84 22.16 -0.02
CA TRP A 293 0.46 21.67 -0.09
C TRP A 293 -0.20 21.94 -1.44
N GLU A 294 0.13 23.08 -2.08
CA GLU A 294 -0.37 23.43 -3.41
C GLU A 294 0.14 22.46 -4.49
N GLN A 295 1.41 22.05 -4.40
CA GLN A 295 1.97 21.03 -5.29
C GLN A 295 1.28 19.67 -5.07
N LEU A 296 1.09 19.25 -3.82
CA LEU A 296 0.35 18.01 -3.53
C LEU A 296 -1.09 18.08 -4.05
N ALA A 297 -1.76 19.23 -3.89
CA ALA A 297 -3.09 19.45 -4.43
C ALA A 297 -3.13 19.31 -5.95
N SER A 298 -2.18 19.94 -6.65
CA SER A 298 -2.03 19.85 -8.11
C SER A 298 -1.78 18.42 -8.56
N ASP A 299 -0.89 17.68 -7.89
CA ASP A 299 -0.61 16.28 -8.23
C ASP A 299 -1.86 15.40 -8.06
N ILE A 300 -2.64 15.61 -6.98
CA ILE A 300 -3.91 14.89 -6.78
C ILE A 300 -4.95 15.28 -7.84
N GLU A 301 -5.02 16.56 -8.24
CA GLU A 301 -5.94 17.04 -9.29
C GLU A 301 -5.65 16.47 -10.69
N GLN A 302 -4.42 16.01 -10.93
CA GLN A 302 -4.04 15.36 -12.19
C GLN A 302 -4.48 13.90 -12.27
N ILE A 303 -4.81 13.25 -11.14
CA ILE A 303 -5.18 11.82 -11.08
C ILE A 303 -6.22 11.45 -12.14
N PRO A 304 -7.38 12.14 -12.29
CA PRO A 304 -8.38 11.81 -13.31
C PRO A 304 -7.82 11.72 -14.74
N GLY A 305 -6.81 12.52 -15.07
CA GLY A 305 -6.15 12.52 -16.38
C GLY A 305 -5.39 11.22 -16.69
N HIS A 306 -5.02 10.46 -15.67
CA HIS A 306 -4.29 9.19 -15.80
C HIS A 306 -5.19 7.95 -15.83
N LEU A 307 -6.50 8.10 -15.61
CA LEU A 307 -7.43 6.98 -15.46
C LEU A 307 -8.09 6.54 -16.77
N GLY A 308 -7.99 7.33 -17.85
CA GLY A 308 -8.64 7.02 -19.12
C GLY A 308 -10.15 6.76 -18.95
N ALA A 309 -10.61 5.57 -19.35
CA ALA A 309 -12.00 5.15 -19.24
C ALA A 309 -12.35 4.50 -17.88
N HIS A 310 -11.38 4.25 -17.01
CA HIS A 310 -11.62 3.59 -15.73
C HIS A 310 -12.42 4.51 -14.80
N ARG A 311 -13.46 3.96 -14.17
CA ARG A 311 -14.35 4.69 -13.26
C ARG A 311 -14.51 4.05 -11.88
N ARG A 312 -14.23 2.76 -11.74
CA ARG A 312 -14.28 2.02 -10.48
C ARG A 312 -12.88 1.89 -9.89
N LEU A 313 -12.63 2.64 -8.82
CA LEU A 313 -11.28 2.94 -8.34
C LEU A 313 -11.06 2.46 -6.91
N LEU A 314 -9.99 1.70 -6.69
CA LEU A 314 -9.53 1.34 -5.35
C LEU A 314 -8.40 2.27 -4.95
N LEU A 315 -8.63 3.11 -3.94
CA LEU A 315 -7.61 3.97 -3.37
C LEU A 315 -6.77 3.18 -2.37
N THR A 316 -5.46 3.12 -2.61
CA THR A 316 -4.46 2.48 -1.75
C THR A 316 -3.44 3.50 -1.24
N GLY A 317 -2.52 3.04 -0.39
CA GLY A 317 -1.49 3.86 0.22
C GLY A 317 -1.86 4.40 1.60
N THR A 318 -0.92 5.13 2.18
CA THR A 318 -1.03 5.65 3.55
C THR A 318 -1.02 7.17 3.52
N MET A 319 -2.12 7.76 3.97
CA MET A 319 -2.33 9.21 3.91
C MET A 319 -3.17 9.70 5.09
N ARG A 320 -3.10 11.01 5.37
CA ARG A 320 -3.93 11.66 6.39
C ARG A 320 -5.29 12.11 5.84
N GLN A 321 -6.17 12.53 6.75
CA GLN A 321 -7.58 12.76 6.44
C GLN A 321 -7.79 13.89 5.43
N ALA A 322 -7.04 14.99 5.50
CA ALA A 322 -7.20 16.08 4.54
C ALA A 322 -6.84 15.61 3.12
N THR A 323 -5.78 14.80 3.00
CA THR A 323 -5.34 14.21 1.72
C THR A 323 -6.38 13.22 1.18
N GLY A 324 -6.90 12.33 2.04
CA GLY A 324 -7.97 11.40 1.67
C GLY A 324 -9.24 12.13 1.22
N PHE A 325 -9.64 13.19 1.92
CA PHE A 325 -10.75 14.04 1.50
C PHE A 325 -10.49 14.64 0.13
N LYS A 326 -9.32 15.27 -0.09
CA LYS A 326 -8.94 15.86 -1.38
C LYS A 326 -9.00 14.84 -2.51
N ALA A 327 -8.46 13.63 -2.31
CA ALA A 327 -8.55 12.53 -3.27
C ALA A 327 -10.00 12.17 -3.60
N GLY A 328 -10.88 12.10 -2.60
CA GLY A 328 -12.31 11.93 -2.83
C GLY A 328 -12.90 13.05 -3.72
N THR A 329 -12.51 14.31 -3.47
CA THR A 329 -13.07 15.44 -4.22
C THR A 329 -12.65 15.53 -5.70
N VAL A 330 -11.58 14.86 -6.11
CA VAL A 330 -11.20 14.79 -7.54
C VAL A 330 -11.84 13.57 -8.22
N LEU A 331 -12.19 12.55 -7.44
CA LEU A 331 -12.87 11.33 -7.88
C LEU A 331 -14.38 11.39 -7.60
N ARG A 332 -15.06 12.51 -7.86
CA ARG A 332 -16.46 12.73 -7.43
C ARG A 332 -17.46 11.76 -8.07
N ARG A 333 -18.50 11.38 -7.32
CA ARG A 333 -19.62 10.57 -7.84
C ARG A 333 -20.31 11.21 -9.04
N VAL A 334 -20.46 12.54 -9.05
CA VAL A 334 -21.11 13.28 -10.15
C VAL A 334 -20.34 13.24 -11.47
N LEU A 335 -19.06 12.86 -11.43
CA LEU A 335 -18.24 12.61 -12.61
C LEU A 335 -18.29 11.13 -13.06
N GLY A 336 -19.13 10.32 -12.41
CA GLY A 336 -19.32 8.91 -12.73
C GLY A 336 -18.30 7.97 -12.09
N TYR A 337 -17.49 8.44 -11.14
CA TYR A 337 -16.58 7.57 -10.39
C TYR A 337 -17.30 6.75 -9.33
N GLU A 338 -16.78 5.56 -9.08
CA GLU A 338 -17.00 4.74 -7.89
C GLU A 338 -15.65 4.63 -7.17
N VAL A 339 -15.63 4.87 -5.87
CA VAL A 339 -14.40 4.77 -5.07
C VAL A 339 -14.55 3.71 -3.98
N GLY A 340 -13.46 2.99 -3.73
CA GLY A 340 -13.30 2.07 -2.62
C GLY A 340 -11.99 2.34 -1.91
N ILE A 341 -11.93 2.13 -0.60
CA ILE A 341 -10.73 2.19 0.21
C ILE A 341 -10.83 1.17 1.33
N ARG A 342 -9.73 0.50 1.66
CA ARG A 342 -9.72 -0.40 2.82
C ARG A 342 -9.65 0.37 4.13
N GLN A 343 -10.54 0.03 5.05
CA GLN A 343 -10.55 0.50 6.42
C GLN A 343 -10.47 -0.72 7.34
N GLY A 344 -9.24 -1.06 7.77
CA GLY A 344 -8.97 -2.34 8.41
C GLY A 344 -9.25 -3.51 7.46
N GLU A 345 -10.08 -4.45 7.90
CA GLU A 345 -10.47 -5.64 7.11
C GLU A 345 -11.63 -5.39 6.14
N GLN A 346 -12.26 -4.22 6.19
CA GLN A 346 -13.43 -3.92 5.37
C GLN A 346 -13.06 -3.06 4.16
N LEU A 347 -13.77 -3.27 3.05
CA LEU A 347 -13.77 -2.36 1.92
C LEU A 347 -14.88 -1.33 2.11
N TRP A 348 -14.50 -0.09 2.36
CA TRP A 348 -15.42 1.04 2.42
C TRP A 348 -15.56 1.63 1.02
N SER A 349 -16.76 1.59 0.45
CA SER A 349 -16.98 1.98 -0.93
C SER A 349 -18.24 2.81 -1.12
N SER A 350 -18.27 3.62 -2.18
CA SER A 350 -19.46 4.29 -2.68
C SER A 350 -20.42 3.37 -3.45
N ASP A 351 -20.00 2.15 -3.79
CA ASP A 351 -20.80 1.09 -4.42
C ASP A 351 -21.46 0.20 -3.36
N VAL A 352 -22.16 0.85 -2.43
CA VAL A 352 -22.96 0.19 -1.40
C VAL A 352 -24.36 0.77 -1.43
N THR A 353 -25.34 -0.01 -0.98
CA THR A 353 -26.67 0.53 -0.72
C THR A 353 -26.55 1.46 0.48
N THR A 354 -27.04 2.69 0.35
CA THR A 354 -27.01 3.70 1.42
C THR A 354 -28.40 3.93 1.97
N ALA A 355 -28.50 4.11 3.27
CA ALA A 355 -29.71 4.56 3.95
C ALA A 355 -29.66 6.07 4.23
N ALA A 356 -30.82 6.67 4.50
CA ALA A 356 -30.85 8.03 5.01
C ALA A 356 -30.29 8.04 6.44
N LEU A 357 -29.15 8.69 6.63
CA LEU A 357 -28.52 8.87 7.94
C LEU A 357 -28.32 10.37 8.19
N VAL A 358 -28.87 10.86 9.30
CA VAL A 358 -28.71 12.25 9.73
C VAL A 358 -27.68 12.28 10.87
N PRO A 359 -26.52 12.97 10.70
CA PRO A 359 -25.54 13.07 11.77
C PRO A 359 -26.14 13.84 12.96
N THR A 360 -25.74 13.47 14.18
CA THR A 360 -26.01 14.32 15.35
C THR A 360 -25.22 15.63 15.16
N HIS A 361 -25.88 16.76 15.36
CA HIS A 361 -25.33 18.09 15.06
C HIS A 361 -25.49 19.04 16.25
N HIS A 362 -24.42 19.75 16.58
CA HIS A 362 -24.45 20.90 17.50
C HIS A 362 -23.73 22.10 16.88
N SER A 363 -24.07 23.31 17.33
CA SER A 363 -23.44 24.54 16.87
C SER A 363 -23.08 25.47 18.01
N GLN A 364 -21.95 26.16 17.86
CA GLN A 364 -21.47 27.19 18.78
C GLN A 364 -21.16 28.47 18.00
N ASP A 365 -21.69 29.60 18.48
CA ASP A 365 -21.37 30.93 17.95
C ASP A 365 -20.02 31.39 18.49
N LEU A 366 -19.13 31.82 17.59
CA LEU A 366 -17.84 32.44 17.94
C LEU A 366 -17.83 33.95 17.66
N GLY A 367 -18.64 34.42 16.70
CA GLY A 367 -18.75 35.84 16.37
C GLY A 367 -17.49 36.46 15.76
N LEU A 368 -16.54 35.65 15.25
CA LEU A 368 -15.26 36.12 14.70
C LEU A 368 -15.33 36.44 13.19
N GLY A 369 -16.48 36.27 12.55
CA GLY A 369 -16.67 36.58 11.13
C GLY A 369 -17.97 36.01 10.56
N GLY A 370 -18.01 35.85 9.23
CA GLY A 370 -19.19 35.36 8.50
C GLY A 370 -19.09 33.91 8.02
N ASP A 371 -17.90 33.31 8.07
CA ASP A 371 -17.66 31.97 7.52
C ASP A 371 -18.12 30.87 8.49
N PRO A 372 -18.74 29.78 8.01
CA PRO A 372 -19.02 28.62 8.84
C PRO A 372 -17.78 27.71 8.96
N ALA A 373 -17.66 27.02 10.09
CA ALA A 373 -16.76 25.88 10.26
C ALA A 373 -17.56 24.60 10.51
N LEU A 374 -17.09 23.48 9.97
CA LEU A 374 -17.61 22.14 10.18
C LEU A 374 -16.52 21.22 10.75
N VAL A 375 -16.75 20.73 11.96
CA VAL A 375 -15.92 19.73 12.63
C VAL A 375 -16.59 18.37 12.49
N VAL A 376 -15.91 17.42 11.85
CA VAL A 376 -16.39 16.03 11.74
C VAL A 376 -15.70 15.20 12.81
N SER A 377 -16.43 14.88 13.88
CA SER A 377 -15.89 14.19 15.06
C SER A 377 -16.48 12.79 15.19
N VAL A 378 -15.71 11.79 14.76
CA VAL A 378 -16.15 10.39 14.72
C VAL A 378 -15.35 9.52 15.68
N THR A 379 -14.02 9.58 15.62
CA THR A 379 -13.16 8.77 16.51
C THR A 379 -12.89 9.45 17.85
N THR A 380 -12.91 10.78 17.86
CA THR A 380 -12.76 11.64 19.03
C THR A 380 -13.56 12.93 18.81
N ASP A 381 -14.05 13.51 19.89
CA ASP A 381 -14.57 14.88 19.84
C ASP A 381 -13.38 15.84 19.73
N ALA A 382 -13.39 16.65 18.68
CA ALA A 382 -12.34 17.62 18.37
C ALA A 382 -12.85 19.07 18.50
N THR A 383 -14.10 19.26 18.92
CA THR A 383 -14.79 20.57 18.92
C THR A 383 -13.99 21.62 19.68
N ASP A 384 -13.68 21.37 20.96
CA ASP A 384 -12.99 22.35 21.80
C ASP A 384 -11.58 22.68 21.27
N ALA A 385 -10.86 21.66 20.78
CA ALA A 385 -9.52 21.86 20.23
C ALA A 385 -9.55 22.74 18.97
N VAL A 386 -10.54 22.53 18.09
CA VAL A 386 -10.74 23.33 16.87
C VAL A 386 -11.18 24.75 17.22
N VAL A 387 -12.15 24.93 18.14
CA VAL A 387 -12.60 26.25 18.59
C VAL A 387 -11.42 27.08 19.13
N ASN A 388 -10.67 26.49 20.07
CA ASN A 388 -9.49 27.14 20.65
C ASN A 388 -8.42 27.46 19.59
N TRP A 389 -8.26 26.63 18.57
CA TRP A 389 -7.33 26.91 17.48
C TRP A 389 -7.83 28.04 16.57
N ILE A 390 -9.12 28.05 16.19
CA ILE A 390 -9.74 29.09 15.36
C ILE A 390 -9.58 30.47 16.02
N GLU A 391 -9.89 30.58 17.31
CA GLU A 391 -9.75 31.82 18.08
C GLU A 391 -8.31 32.32 18.09
N ARG A 392 -7.33 31.43 18.36
CA ARG A 392 -5.90 31.77 18.37
C ARG A 392 -5.37 32.14 16.99
N ALA A 393 -5.81 31.44 15.94
CA ALA A 393 -5.38 31.65 14.57
C ALA A 393 -6.04 32.88 13.91
N GLY A 394 -7.09 33.43 14.52
CA GLY A 394 -7.77 34.63 14.03
C GLY A 394 -8.52 34.42 12.72
N ILE A 395 -9.03 33.20 12.48
CA ILE A 395 -9.80 32.89 11.27
C ILE A 395 -11.22 33.46 11.41
N THR A 396 -11.77 33.98 10.32
CA THR A 396 -13.05 34.71 10.27
C THR A 396 -14.30 33.82 10.35
N VAL A 397 -14.31 32.89 11.31
CA VAL A 397 -15.42 31.95 11.53
C VAL A 397 -16.48 32.55 12.46
N GLY A 398 -17.71 32.67 11.98
CA GLY A 398 -18.85 33.13 12.78
C GLY A 398 -19.44 32.06 13.68
N ARG A 399 -19.52 30.83 13.16
CA ARG A 399 -20.17 29.69 13.83
C ARG A 399 -19.45 28.38 13.52
N VAL A 400 -19.22 27.58 14.56
CA VAL A 400 -18.70 26.21 14.46
C VAL A 400 -19.86 25.24 14.55
N HIS A 401 -19.94 24.33 13.58
CA HIS A 401 -20.87 23.22 13.56
C HIS A 401 -20.09 21.93 13.77
N THR A 402 -20.51 21.07 14.68
CA THR A 402 -19.90 19.75 14.85
C THR A 402 -20.88 18.69 14.40
N ALA A 403 -20.42 17.80 13.53
CA ALA A 403 -21.12 16.60 13.09
C ALA A 403 -20.53 15.38 13.80
N LEU A 404 -21.41 14.62 14.43
CA LEU A 404 -21.12 13.37 15.14
C LEU A 404 -21.85 12.21 14.43
N PRO A 405 -21.41 10.95 14.64
CA PRO A 405 -22.20 9.77 14.28
C PRO A 405 -23.61 9.83 14.86
N GLU A 406 -24.53 9.05 14.28
CA GLU A 406 -25.90 8.93 14.78
C GLU A 406 -25.88 8.55 16.28
N GLY A 407 -26.72 9.21 17.08
CA GLY A 407 -26.73 9.02 18.54
C GLY A 407 -25.60 9.74 19.30
N GLY A 408 -24.68 10.42 18.59
CA GLY A 408 -23.66 11.28 19.19
C GLY A 408 -22.47 10.55 19.82
N GLN A 409 -22.37 9.23 19.67
CA GLN A 409 -21.27 8.45 20.22
C GLN A 409 -20.01 8.57 19.35
N VAL A 410 -18.91 9.03 19.95
CA VAL A 410 -17.58 9.04 19.33
C VAL A 410 -16.76 7.83 19.77
N GLY A 411 -15.97 7.28 18.86
CA GLY A 411 -15.04 6.19 19.14
C GLY A 411 -14.74 5.30 17.94
N PRO A 412 -13.80 4.34 18.08
CA PRO A 412 -13.36 3.46 16.99
C PRO A 412 -14.45 2.59 16.37
N GLY A 413 -15.57 2.37 17.07
CA GLY A 413 -16.70 1.55 16.62
C GLY A 413 -17.92 2.33 16.16
N SER A 414 -17.88 3.67 16.15
CA SER A 414 -19.06 4.50 15.84
C SER A 414 -19.50 4.44 14.37
N VAL A 415 -18.65 3.89 13.50
CA VAL A 415 -18.96 3.60 12.09
C VAL A 415 -18.58 2.14 11.85
N PRO A 416 -19.51 1.19 12.03
CA PRO A 416 -19.19 -0.23 12.12
C PRO A 416 -18.98 -0.91 10.76
N ASP A 417 -19.56 -0.36 9.69
CA ASP A 417 -19.62 -1.01 8.39
C ASP A 417 -19.56 -0.01 7.21
N PRO A 418 -19.34 -0.49 5.97
CA PRO A 418 -19.25 0.35 4.77
C PRO A 418 -20.53 1.14 4.47
N GLU A 419 -21.70 0.56 4.72
CA GLU A 419 -23.00 1.19 4.48
C GLU A 419 -23.18 2.41 5.39
N THR A 420 -22.88 2.27 6.68
CA THR A 420 -22.92 3.35 7.66
C THR A 420 -21.90 4.44 7.29
N ALA A 421 -20.70 4.07 6.85
CA ALA A 421 -19.68 5.03 6.43
C ALA A 421 -20.11 5.89 5.24
N SER A 422 -20.66 5.27 4.19
CA SER A 422 -21.14 6.00 3.00
C SER A 422 -22.40 6.82 3.31
N SER A 423 -23.34 6.28 4.09
CA SER A 423 -24.55 6.99 4.52
C SER A 423 -24.21 8.21 5.39
N LEU A 424 -23.27 8.09 6.32
CA LEU A 424 -22.79 9.19 7.15
C LEU A 424 -22.06 10.26 6.33
N ALA A 425 -21.23 9.87 5.36
CA ALA A 425 -20.60 10.82 4.44
C ALA A 425 -21.63 11.68 3.68
N ILE A 426 -22.72 11.06 3.23
CA ILE A 426 -23.85 11.75 2.57
C ILE A 426 -24.55 12.71 3.54
N GLY A 427 -24.87 12.24 4.76
CA GLY A 427 -25.53 13.05 5.78
C GLY A 427 -24.71 14.27 6.20
N ILE A 428 -23.40 14.13 6.39
CA ILE A 428 -22.48 15.23 6.71
C ILE A 428 -22.42 16.25 5.56
N ARG A 429 -22.35 15.80 4.30
CA ARG A 429 -22.41 16.69 3.15
C ARG A 429 -23.74 17.47 3.12
N ASP A 430 -24.85 16.83 3.41
CA ASP A 430 -26.15 17.50 3.40
C ASP A 430 -26.28 18.52 4.55
N LEU A 431 -25.71 18.23 5.72
CA LEU A 431 -25.52 19.25 6.77
C LEU A 431 -24.64 20.41 6.26
N ALA A 432 -23.51 20.12 5.60
CA ALA A 432 -22.64 21.16 5.04
C ALA A 432 -23.36 22.08 4.04
N ARG A 433 -24.30 21.54 3.27
CA ARG A 433 -25.16 22.33 2.38
C ARG A 433 -26.19 23.18 3.12
N GLN A 434 -26.71 22.70 4.24
CA GLN A 434 -27.69 23.44 5.06
C GLN A 434 -27.05 24.62 5.78
N ILE A 435 -25.80 24.48 6.23
CA ILE A 435 -25.07 25.55 6.94
C ILE A 435 -24.37 26.52 5.99
N ALA A 436 -24.47 26.30 4.67
CA ALA A 436 -23.79 27.12 3.69
C ALA A 436 -24.29 28.57 3.71
N ALA A 437 -23.36 29.51 3.78
CA ALA A 437 -23.66 30.94 3.66
C ALA A 437 -23.70 31.37 2.18
N PRO A 438 -24.54 32.34 1.78
CA PRO A 438 -24.61 32.84 0.39
C PRO A 438 -23.28 33.38 -0.14
N THR A 439 -22.47 33.94 0.74
CA THR A 439 -21.12 34.44 0.48
C THR A 439 -20.23 34.00 1.62
N GLY A 440 -19.20 33.18 1.34
CA GLY A 440 -18.25 32.73 2.35
C GLY A 440 -17.46 31.50 1.91
N THR A 441 -16.61 31.02 2.81
CA THR A 441 -15.87 29.76 2.68
C THR A 441 -16.19 28.85 3.86
N LEU A 442 -16.39 27.55 3.61
CA LEU A 442 -16.58 26.56 4.68
C LEU A 442 -15.21 26.04 5.15
N HIS A 443 -14.95 26.09 6.46
CA HIS A 443 -13.74 25.55 7.07
C HIS A 443 -14.00 24.13 7.61
N VAL A 444 -13.39 23.11 7.02
CA VAL A 444 -13.61 21.69 7.40
C VAL A 444 -12.43 21.13 8.18
N PHE A 445 -12.73 20.55 9.33
CA PHE A 445 -11.79 19.84 10.21
C PHE A 445 -12.28 18.40 10.38
N LEU A 446 -11.37 17.43 10.24
CA LEU A 446 -11.70 16.01 10.26
C LEU A 446 -11.02 15.31 11.44
N ALA A 447 -11.77 14.52 12.20
CA ALA A 447 -11.29 13.68 13.29
C ALA A 447 -11.99 12.32 13.23
N GLY A 448 -11.43 11.37 12.49
CA GLY A 448 -12.13 10.14 12.13
C GLY A 448 -11.32 9.14 11.30
N PRO A 449 -11.98 8.09 10.78
CA PRO A 449 -11.35 7.11 9.90
C PRO A 449 -10.99 7.73 8.54
N LEU A 450 -9.87 7.30 7.95
CA LEU A 450 -9.45 7.74 6.61
C LEU A 450 -10.52 7.40 5.56
N GLY A 451 -11.12 6.20 5.66
CA GLY A 451 -12.17 5.78 4.72
C GLY A 451 -13.36 6.74 4.68
N LEU A 452 -13.76 7.29 5.82
CA LEU A 452 -14.84 8.27 5.89
C LEU A 452 -14.42 9.59 5.21
N ALA A 453 -13.18 10.04 5.41
CA ALA A 453 -12.70 11.27 4.77
C ALA A 453 -12.73 11.16 3.23
N VAL A 454 -12.31 10.03 2.68
CA VAL A 454 -12.37 9.74 1.24
C VAL A 454 -13.81 9.74 0.72
N LEU A 455 -14.71 9.01 1.38
CA LEU A 455 -16.12 8.95 0.99
C LEU A 455 -16.80 10.32 1.11
N LEU A 456 -16.47 11.10 2.14
CA LEU A 456 -16.99 12.45 2.33
C LEU A 456 -16.57 13.36 1.18
N GLY A 457 -15.27 13.37 0.84
CA GLY A 457 -14.75 14.09 -0.32
C GLY A 457 -15.41 13.64 -1.63
N HIS A 458 -15.61 12.33 -1.81
CA HIS A 458 -16.25 11.74 -2.99
C HIS A 458 -17.70 12.20 -3.19
N HIS A 459 -18.44 12.35 -2.09
CA HIS A 459 -19.80 12.87 -2.11
C HIS A 459 -19.87 14.40 -2.09
N TRP A 460 -18.75 15.11 -1.87
CA TRP A 460 -18.67 16.57 -1.69
C TRP A 460 -18.96 17.36 -2.98
N ASN A 461 -20.25 17.52 -3.26
CA ASN A 461 -20.76 18.19 -4.45
C ASN A 461 -21.79 19.25 -4.07
N ARG A 462 -21.85 20.38 -4.79
CA ARG A 462 -22.80 21.48 -4.50
C ARG A 462 -22.67 21.97 -3.04
N VAL A 463 -21.44 22.03 -2.54
CA VAL A 463 -21.11 22.65 -1.26
C VAL A 463 -20.38 23.95 -1.60
N MET A 464 -20.45 24.97 -0.74
CA MET A 464 -19.70 26.21 -0.94
C MET A 464 -18.18 25.97 -1.01
N PRO A 465 -17.37 26.93 -1.52
CA PRO A 465 -15.92 26.81 -1.49
C PRO A 465 -15.44 26.38 -0.11
N THR A 466 -14.55 25.39 -0.06
CA THR A 466 -14.17 24.72 1.19
C THR A 466 -12.66 24.80 1.39
N PHE A 467 -12.24 25.20 2.59
CA PHE A 467 -10.89 25.00 3.09
C PHE A 467 -10.86 23.76 3.97
N VAL A 468 -9.95 22.83 3.67
CA VAL A 468 -9.77 21.58 4.42
C VAL A 468 -8.49 21.70 5.23
N TYR A 469 -8.61 21.46 6.53
CA TYR A 469 -7.50 21.59 7.47
C TYR A 469 -6.91 20.22 7.81
N GLU A 470 -5.58 20.17 7.89
CA GLU A 470 -4.84 19.00 8.37
C GLU A 470 -4.38 19.25 9.82
N HIS A 471 -4.46 18.21 10.65
CA HIS A 471 -4.00 18.27 12.04
C HIS A 471 -2.53 17.91 12.14
N LEU A 472 -1.72 18.78 12.75
CA LEU A 472 -0.27 18.64 12.83
C LEU A 472 0.23 17.80 14.02
N GLY A 473 -0.68 17.10 14.73
CA GLY A 473 -0.34 16.17 15.81
C GLY A 473 -0.31 16.77 17.22
N THR A 474 -0.44 18.09 17.36
CA THR A 474 -0.51 18.79 18.66
C THR A 474 -1.86 19.47 18.86
N THR A 475 -1.90 20.80 18.97
CA THR A 475 -3.11 21.63 18.98
C THR A 475 -3.20 22.50 17.73
N GLU A 476 -2.34 22.23 16.75
CA GLU A 476 -2.15 23.06 15.56
C GLU A 476 -2.76 22.41 14.32
N TYR A 477 -3.35 23.25 13.49
CA TYR A 477 -3.89 22.90 12.19
C TYR A 477 -3.23 23.76 11.10
N VAL A 478 -3.26 23.26 9.87
CA VAL A 478 -2.84 24.02 8.69
C VAL A 478 -3.90 23.87 7.60
N GLN A 479 -4.15 24.94 6.85
CA GLN A 479 -4.96 24.84 5.63
C GLN A 479 -4.19 24.02 4.60
N ALA A 480 -4.61 22.77 4.40
CA ALA A 480 -3.94 21.85 3.48
C ALA A 480 -4.51 21.99 2.06
N PHE A 481 -5.83 22.11 1.91
CA PHE A 481 -6.46 22.12 0.58
C PHE A 481 -7.57 23.14 0.45
N ARG A 482 -7.71 23.66 -0.78
CA ARG A 482 -8.90 24.36 -1.24
C ARG A 482 -9.69 23.46 -2.19
N VAL A 483 -11.00 23.44 -2.00
CA VAL A 483 -11.95 22.71 -2.85
C VAL A 483 -12.97 23.69 -3.39
N SER A 484 -13.07 23.76 -4.72
CA SER A 484 -14.08 24.56 -5.41
C SER A 484 -15.47 23.91 -5.28
N ALA A 485 -16.50 24.76 -5.32
CA ALA A 485 -17.90 24.40 -5.14
C ALA A 485 -18.42 23.30 -6.08
#